data_AF-A0AA88H3B7-F1
#
_entry.id   AF-A0AA88H3B7-F1
#
_cell.length_a   1.000
_cell.length_b   1.000
_cell.length_c   1.000
_cell.angle_alpha   90.00
_cell.angle_beta   90.00
_cell.angle_gamma   90.00
#
_symmetry.space_group_name_H-M   'P 1'
#
loop_
_entity.id
_entity.type
_entity.pdbx_description
1 polymer ?
#
loop_
_entity_poly.entity_id
_entity_poly.type
_entity_poly.pdbx_seq_one_letter_code
_entity_poly.pdbx_strand_id
1 'polypeptide(L)'
;MSDQIEIDAEETSQLGKAFKSDMNDLNGVKAIERIITEGKRQIETIFGYKTAIGKLIQVRGDADNKKELYKQNLAILGPNIQIMRDLFQFNDVMRQHVVSFVNGFCKNNTTPNAEESKALIDVLDVVIILDYLKTWQAGLNNDFAMYRRAIQHVKKDYNMSEDETLRHFLVNPHNINKALKTSFTEDADGFEKVLSYLASECNNRHEKEEKNEKCQQVQQHEEEHEIPQD
;
A
#
# COMPACT_ATOMS: atom_id res chain seq x y z
N MET A 1 -21.66 -38.96 -2.37
CA MET A 1 -21.42 -37.87 -1.40
C MET A 1 -20.52 -36.89 -2.12
N SER A 2 -21.11 -35.77 -2.54
CA SER A 2 -20.43 -34.74 -3.32
C SER A 2 -19.70 -33.83 -2.36
N ASP A 3 -18.37 -33.95 -2.30
CA ASP A 3 -17.55 -32.95 -1.65
C ASP A 3 -17.44 -31.74 -2.61
N GLN A 4 -18.50 -30.92 -2.61
CA GLN A 4 -18.41 -29.53 -3.00
C GLN A 4 -17.48 -28.85 -2.00
N ILE A 5 -16.18 -28.85 -2.27
CA ILE A 5 -15.32 -27.79 -1.75
C ILE A 5 -15.68 -26.56 -2.58
N GLU A 6 -16.65 -25.79 -2.07
CA GLU A 6 -16.82 -24.38 -2.42
C GLU A 6 -15.50 -23.69 -2.14
N ILE A 7 -14.61 -23.68 -3.13
CA ILE A 7 -13.55 -22.68 -3.18
C ILE A 7 -14.27 -21.42 -3.63
N ASP A 8 -15.02 -20.81 -2.72
CA ASP A 8 -15.65 -19.53 -2.96
C ASP A 8 -14.52 -18.53 -3.16
N ALA A 9 -14.37 -18.11 -4.42
CA ALA A 9 -13.60 -16.92 -4.77
C ALA A 9 -14.29 -15.64 -4.23
N GLU A 10 -15.38 -15.81 -3.48
CA GLU A 10 -16.26 -14.79 -2.93
C GLU A 10 -15.98 -14.47 -1.45
N GLU A 11 -15.01 -15.15 -0.82
CA GLU A 11 -14.28 -14.58 0.33
C GLU A 11 -13.35 -13.45 -0.14
N THR A 12 -13.95 -12.45 -0.76
CA THR A 12 -13.33 -11.14 -0.94
C THR A 12 -13.02 -10.60 0.45
N SER A 13 -11.74 -10.63 0.81
CA SER A 13 -11.08 -9.81 1.84
C SER A 13 -12.03 -9.29 2.92
N GLN A 14 -12.26 -10.08 3.97
CA GLN A 14 -13.00 -9.57 5.13
C GLN A 14 -12.35 -8.29 5.69
N LEU A 15 -11.02 -8.20 5.59
CA LEU A 15 -10.23 -7.08 6.09
C LEU A 15 -10.34 -5.82 5.23
N GLY A 16 -10.32 -5.94 3.91
CA GLY A 16 -10.49 -4.83 2.98
C GLY A 16 -11.94 -4.35 2.88
N LYS A 17 -12.93 -5.25 3.05
CA LYS A 17 -14.34 -4.87 3.24
C LYS A 17 -14.54 -4.11 4.56
N ALA A 18 -13.96 -4.59 5.67
CA ALA A 18 -14.01 -3.91 6.95
C ALA A 18 -13.35 -2.53 6.87
N PHE A 19 -12.14 -2.43 6.31
CA PHE A 19 -11.45 -1.16 6.12
C PHE A 19 -12.25 -0.18 5.27
N LYS A 20 -12.80 -0.63 4.14
CA LYS A 20 -13.66 0.22 3.29
C LYS A 20 -14.91 0.68 4.03
N SER A 21 -15.51 -0.17 4.86
CA SER A 21 -16.66 0.19 5.70
C SER A 21 -16.28 1.22 6.75
N ASP A 22 -15.19 1.02 7.49
CA ASP A 22 -14.68 1.94 8.51
C ASP A 22 -14.44 3.35 7.93
N MET A 23 -13.95 3.41 6.69
CA MET A 23 -13.62 4.66 6.02
C MET A 23 -14.84 5.50 5.62
N ASN A 24 -16.03 4.90 5.48
CA ASN A 24 -17.25 5.65 5.12
C ASN A 24 -17.68 6.63 6.22
N ASP A 25 -17.37 6.32 7.49
CA ASP A 25 -17.75 7.12 8.65
C ASP A 25 -16.69 8.17 9.02
N LEU A 26 -15.55 8.18 8.32
CA LEU A 26 -14.41 9.05 8.61
C LEU A 26 -14.24 10.13 7.54
N ASN A 27 -13.89 11.34 7.98
CA ASN A 27 -13.57 12.45 7.09
C ASN A 27 -12.39 13.27 7.61
N GLY A 28 -11.87 14.17 6.75
CA GLY A 28 -10.78 15.07 7.09
C GLY A 28 -9.51 14.34 7.57
N VAL A 29 -8.84 14.92 8.56
CA VAL A 29 -7.59 14.39 9.13
C VAL A 29 -7.76 12.97 9.68
N LYS A 30 -8.87 12.66 10.36
CA LYS A 30 -9.10 11.33 10.97
C LYS A 30 -9.13 10.21 9.93
N ALA A 31 -9.70 10.48 8.75
CA ALA A 31 -9.68 9.53 7.63
C ALA A 31 -8.24 9.28 7.16
N ILE A 32 -7.44 10.34 7.03
CA ILE A 32 -6.03 10.22 6.63
C ILE A 32 -5.20 9.48 7.68
N GLU A 33 -5.41 9.73 8.98
CA GLU A 33 -4.72 9.00 10.05
C GLU A 33 -5.04 7.51 10.06
N ARG A 34 -6.31 7.14 9.80
CA ARG A 34 -6.70 5.74 9.66
C ARG A 34 -6.03 5.09 8.45
N ILE A 35 -5.93 5.81 7.33
CA ILE A 35 -5.19 5.37 6.13
C ILE A 35 -3.70 5.20 6.43
N ILE A 36 -3.08 6.12 7.15
CA ILE A 36 -1.66 6.02 7.52
C ILE A 36 -1.42 4.79 8.39
N THR A 37 -2.29 4.57 9.38
CA THR A 37 -2.21 3.41 10.27
C THR A 37 -2.33 2.10 9.49
N GLU A 38 -3.31 2.01 8.60
CA GLU A 38 -3.49 0.84 7.74
C GLU A 38 -2.34 0.68 6.76
N GLY A 39 -1.85 1.76 6.17
CA GLY A 39 -0.73 1.76 5.25
C GLY A 39 0.56 1.26 5.89
N LYS A 40 0.84 1.64 7.15
CA LYS A 40 1.97 1.08 7.92
C LYS A 40 1.83 -0.43 8.12
N ARG A 41 0.63 -0.92 8.43
CA ARG A 41 0.36 -2.37 8.51
C ARG A 41 0.58 -3.08 7.17
N GLN A 42 0.17 -2.46 6.07
CA GLN A 42 0.42 -2.98 4.72
C GLN A 42 1.92 -2.99 4.40
N ILE A 43 2.67 -1.95 4.78
CA ILE A 43 4.14 -1.89 4.64
C ILE A 43 4.79 -3.08 5.34
N GLU A 44 4.46 -3.31 6.61
CA GLU A 44 4.97 -4.45 7.39
C GLU A 44 4.63 -5.79 6.73
N THR A 45 3.40 -5.93 6.23
CA THR A 45 2.91 -7.14 5.56
C THR A 45 3.69 -7.44 4.28
N ILE A 46 3.92 -6.43 3.43
CA ILE A 46 4.64 -6.59 2.16
C ILE A 46 6.15 -6.75 2.39
N PHE A 47 6.71 -6.04 3.37
CA PHE A 47 8.10 -6.20 3.76
C PHE A 47 8.38 -7.61 4.30
N GLY A 48 7.47 -8.15 5.12
CA GLY A 48 7.54 -9.51 5.65
C GLY A 48 7.06 -10.61 4.71
N TYR A 49 6.69 -10.27 3.46
CA TYR A 49 6.08 -11.21 2.52
C TYR A 49 7.00 -12.38 2.20
N LYS A 50 6.47 -13.61 2.32
CA LYS A 50 7.17 -14.84 1.99
C LYS A 50 6.47 -15.56 0.84
N THR A 51 7.19 -15.75 -0.25
CA THR A 51 6.68 -16.47 -1.42
C THR A 51 6.31 -17.92 -1.08
N ALA A 52 5.22 -18.39 -1.68
CA ALA A 52 4.74 -19.76 -1.54
C ALA A 52 5.36 -20.72 -2.55
N ILE A 53 6.05 -20.24 -3.61
CA ILE A 53 6.58 -21.06 -4.72
C ILE A 53 7.33 -22.30 -4.23
N GLY A 54 8.21 -22.15 -3.23
CA GLY A 54 9.02 -23.25 -2.72
C GLY A 54 8.22 -24.35 -2.00
N LYS A 55 6.96 -24.08 -1.65
CA LYS A 55 6.03 -25.01 -0.99
C LYS A 55 5.05 -25.65 -1.96
N LEU A 56 5.03 -25.20 -3.22
CA LEU A 56 4.07 -25.69 -4.22
C LEU A 56 4.46 -27.10 -4.69
N ILE A 57 3.44 -27.94 -4.84
CA ILE A 57 3.58 -29.28 -5.39
C ILE A 57 3.78 -29.17 -6.90
N GLN A 58 4.86 -29.76 -7.40
CA GLN A 58 5.11 -29.82 -8.84
C GLN A 58 4.12 -30.77 -9.50
N VAL A 59 3.36 -30.24 -10.47
CA VAL A 59 2.39 -31.01 -11.23
C VAL A 59 3.02 -31.48 -12.54
N ARG A 60 3.22 -32.79 -12.69
CA ARG A 60 3.73 -33.39 -13.93
C ARG A 60 2.66 -33.42 -15.03
N GLY A 61 3.11 -33.32 -16.28
CA GLY A 61 2.25 -33.20 -17.47
C GLY A 61 1.40 -34.43 -17.80
N ASP A 62 1.64 -35.57 -17.16
CA ASP A 62 1.01 -36.87 -17.36
C ASP A 62 0.22 -37.37 -16.14
N ALA A 63 0.21 -36.61 -15.03
CA ALA A 63 -0.46 -37.05 -13.81
C ALA A 63 -2.00 -37.11 -13.95
N ASP A 64 -2.61 -38.21 -13.51
CA ASP A 64 -4.06 -38.40 -13.51
C ASP A 64 -4.76 -37.53 -12.45
N ASN A 65 -4.05 -37.17 -11.37
CA ASN A 65 -4.56 -36.41 -10.24
C ASN A 65 -4.26 -34.89 -10.31
N LYS A 66 -3.95 -34.34 -11.49
CA LYS A 66 -3.61 -32.91 -11.69
C LYS A 66 -4.55 -31.94 -11.00
N LYS A 67 -5.86 -32.16 -11.12
CA LYS A 67 -6.87 -31.27 -10.54
C LYS A 67 -6.75 -31.20 -9.02
N GLU A 68 -6.48 -32.32 -8.37
CA GLU A 68 -6.34 -32.39 -6.91
C GLU A 68 -5.05 -31.71 -6.45
N LEU A 69 -3.94 -31.93 -7.16
CA LEU A 69 -2.67 -31.24 -6.88
C LEU A 69 -2.80 -29.72 -7.03
N TYR A 70 -3.52 -29.25 -8.05
CA TYR A 70 -3.79 -27.81 -8.19
C TYR A 70 -4.69 -27.25 -7.09
N LYS A 71 -5.67 -28.01 -6.57
CA LYS A 71 -6.45 -27.58 -5.40
C LYS A 71 -5.58 -27.40 -4.16
N GLN A 72 -4.63 -28.32 -3.92
CA GLN A 72 -3.70 -28.22 -2.80
C GLN A 72 -2.79 -26.99 -2.94
N ASN A 73 -2.30 -26.72 -4.15
CA ASN A 73 -1.53 -25.50 -4.44
C ASN A 73 -2.36 -24.22 -4.22
N LEU A 74 -3.64 -24.23 -4.59
CA LEU A 74 -4.54 -23.10 -4.33
C LEU A 74 -4.74 -22.85 -2.84
N ALA A 75 -4.86 -23.90 -2.01
CA ALA A 75 -4.97 -23.75 -0.56
C ALA A 75 -3.70 -23.12 0.05
N ILE A 76 -2.52 -23.45 -0.48
CA ILE A 76 -1.24 -22.85 -0.05
C ILE A 76 -1.13 -21.38 -0.51
N LEU A 77 -1.58 -21.07 -1.73
CA LEU A 77 -1.49 -19.73 -2.32
C LEU A 77 -2.54 -18.77 -1.78
N GLY A 78 -3.71 -19.27 -1.34
CA GLY A 78 -4.86 -18.49 -0.89
C GLY A 78 -4.50 -17.31 0.04
N PRO A 79 -3.76 -17.54 1.15
CA PRO A 79 -3.35 -16.47 2.06
C PRO A 79 -2.50 -15.38 1.38
N ASN A 80 -1.59 -15.76 0.48
CA ASN A 80 -0.74 -14.80 -0.24
C ASN A 80 -1.55 -13.99 -1.26
N ILE A 81 -2.52 -14.62 -1.93
CA ILE A 81 -3.44 -13.91 -2.83
C ILE A 81 -4.31 -12.93 -2.05
N GLN A 82 -4.69 -13.29 -0.81
CA GLN A 82 -5.46 -12.41 0.04
C GLN A 82 -4.70 -11.12 0.37
N ILE A 83 -3.42 -11.21 0.70
CA ILE A 83 -2.55 -10.03 0.90
C ILE A 83 -2.55 -9.11 -0.32
N MET A 84 -2.48 -9.68 -1.53
CA MET A 84 -2.48 -8.89 -2.79
C MET A 84 -3.82 -8.18 -3.01
N ARG A 85 -4.94 -8.87 -2.72
CA ARG A 85 -6.28 -8.29 -2.82
C ARG A 85 -6.48 -7.17 -1.79
N ASP A 86 -6.00 -7.36 -0.57
CA ASP A 86 -6.05 -6.37 0.51
C ASP A 86 -5.28 -5.11 0.12
N LEU A 87 -4.05 -5.28 -0.39
CA LEU A 87 -3.23 -4.16 -0.85
C LEU A 87 -3.91 -3.40 -2.00
N PHE A 88 -4.51 -4.11 -2.95
CA PHE A 88 -5.23 -3.51 -4.07
C PHE A 88 -6.44 -2.69 -3.60
N GLN A 89 -7.26 -3.24 -2.71
CA GLN A 89 -8.43 -2.56 -2.14
C GLN A 89 -8.02 -1.36 -1.28
N PHE A 90 -6.98 -1.51 -0.45
CA PHE A 90 -6.42 -0.42 0.33
C PHE A 90 -5.98 0.75 -0.57
N ASN A 91 -5.25 0.46 -1.65
CA ASN A 91 -4.80 1.48 -2.59
C ASN A 91 -5.98 2.24 -3.22
N ASP A 92 -7.08 1.55 -3.54
CA ASP A 92 -8.27 2.18 -4.10
C ASP A 92 -8.93 3.16 -3.13
N VAL A 93 -9.14 2.74 -1.89
CA VAL A 93 -9.75 3.56 -0.83
C VAL A 93 -8.83 4.73 -0.45
N MET A 94 -7.53 4.46 -0.25
CA MET A 94 -6.54 5.48 0.08
C MET A 94 -6.54 6.60 -0.97
N ARG A 95 -6.50 6.24 -2.26
CA ARG A 95 -6.51 7.21 -3.36
C ARG A 95 -7.74 8.11 -3.31
N GLN A 96 -8.93 7.52 -3.17
CA GLN A 96 -10.20 8.28 -3.14
C GLN A 96 -10.22 9.31 -2.01
N HIS A 97 -9.83 8.91 -0.80
CA HIS A 97 -9.87 9.80 0.37
C HIS A 97 -8.77 10.86 0.35
N VAL A 98 -7.54 10.52 -0.05
CA VAL A 98 -6.44 11.48 -0.14
C VAL A 98 -6.75 12.56 -1.19
N VAL A 99 -7.25 12.17 -2.36
CA VAL A 99 -7.62 13.10 -3.43
C VAL A 99 -8.78 13.98 -3.00
N SER A 100 -9.81 13.40 -2.38
CA SER A 100 -10.94 14.15 -1.82
C SER A 100 -10.48 15.18 -0.78
N PHE A 101 -9.56 14.80 0.09
CA PHE A 101 -9.02 15.68 1.12
C PHE A 101 -8.24 16.86 0.52
N VAL A 102 -7.36 16.61 -0.46
CA VAL A 102 -6.62 17.67 -1.17
C VAL A 102 -7.57 18.58 -1.95
N ASN A 103 -8.57 18.01 -2.62
CA ASN A 103 -9.57 18.77 -3.38
C ASN A 103 -10.38 19.73 -2.49
N GLY A 104 -10.57 19.39 -1.21
CA GLY A 104 -11.18 20.30 -0.23
C GLY A 104 -10.42 21.62 -0.10
N PHE A 105 -9.10 21.57 -0.06
CA PHE A 105 -8.25 22.78 0.00
C PHE A 105 -8.28 23.55 -1.31
N CYS A 106 -8.22 22.84 -2.44
CA CYS A 106 -8.28 23.43 -3.78
C CYS A 106 -9.57 24.23 -3.99
N LYS A 107 -10.73 23.63 -3.71
CA LYS A 107 -12.05 24.27 -3.88
C LYS A 107 -12.23 25.49 -3.00
N ASN A 108 -11.74 25.44 -1.77
CA ASN A 108 -11.86 26.54 -0.82
C ASN A 108 -10.74 27.58 -0.96
N ASN A 109 -9.75 27.33 -1.84
CA ASN A 109 -8.53 28.14 -1.98
C ASN A 109 -7.86 28.39 -0.60
N THR A 110 -7.76 27.33 0.19
CA THR A 110 -7.19 27.34 1.55
C THR A 110 -5.88 26.57 1.59
N THR A 111 -5.02 26.90 2.55
CA THR A 111 -3.81 26.13 2.84
C THR A 111 -4.06 25.19 4.01
N PRO A 112 -3.55 23.96 3.98
CA PRO A 112 -3.59 23.05 5.13
C PRO A 112 -2.95 23.69 6.36
N ASN A 113 -3.54 23.47 7.53
CA ASN A 113 -2.92 23.82 8.80
C ASN A 113 -1.79 22.82 9.16
N ALA A 114 -1.12 23.01 10.31
CA ALA A 114 0.02 22.18 10.70
C ALA A 114 -0.31 20.67 10.83
N GLU A 115 -1.49 20.34 11.35
CA GLU A 115 -1.96 18.96 11.54
C GLU A 115 -2.32 18.33 10.18
N GLU A 116 -3.05 19.07 9.35
CA GLU A 116 -3.44 18.64 7.99
C GLU A 116 -2.21 18.44 7.09
N SER A 117 -1.23 19.36 7.14
CA SER A 117 0.05 19.22 6.45
C SER A 117 0.81 17.99 6.91
N LYS A 118 0.88 17.73 8.22
CA LYS A 118 1.55 16.54 8.75
C LYS A 118 0.88 15.27 8.25
N ALA A 119 -0.45 15.19 8.29
CA ALA A 119 -1.19 14.03 7.81
C ALA A 119 -0.98 13.80 6.30
N LEU A 120 -0.95 14.87 5.49
CA LEU A 120 -0.67 14.78 4.06
C LEU A 120 0.77 14.31 3.77
N ILE A 121 1.75 14.78 4.51
CA ILE A 121 3.15 14.33 4.37
C ILE A 121 3.25 12.84 4.73
N ASP A 122 2.74 12.46 5.91
CA ASP A 122 2.83 11.09 6.40
C ASP A 122 2.14 10.08 5.45
N VAL A 123 1.01 10.45 4.82
CA VAL A 123 0.34 9.57 3.85
C VAL A 123 1.09 9.48 2.52
N LEU A 124 1.75 10.55 2.08
CA LEU A 124 2.60 10.51 0.88
C LEU A 124 3.85 9.64 1.10
N ASP A 125 4.43 9.65 2.29
CA ASP A 125 5.53 8.75 2.67
C ASP A 125 5.08 7.28 2.58
N VAL A 126 3.91 6.97 3.14
CA VAL A 126 3.31 5.64 3.03
C VAL A 126 3.15 5.21 1.57
N VAL A 127 2.64 6.11 0.71
CA VAL A 127 2.45 5.84 -0.73
C VAL A 127 3.78 5.48 -1.39
N ILE A 128 4.83 6.28 -1.16
CA ILE A 128 6.14 6.06 -1.77
C ILE A 128 6.75 4.74 -1.31
N ILE A 129 6.72 4.46 -0.01
CA ILE A 129 7.29 3.24 0.58
C ILE A 129 6.55 2.01 0.04
N LEU A 130 5.22 2.02 0.04
CA LEU A 130 4.42 0.91 -0.46
C LEU A 130 4.68 0.63 -1.95
N ASP A 131 4.76 1.67 -2.76
CA ASP A 131 4.97 1.53 -4.20
C ASP A 131 6.35 0.92 -4.51
N TYR A 132 7.36 1.34 -3.75
CA TYR A 132 8.70 0.77 -3.84
C TYR A 132 8.72 -0.70 -3.40
N LEU A 133 8.14 -1.02 -2.23
CA LEU A 133 8.08 -2.39 -1.72
C LEU A 133 7.32 -3.33 -2.64
N LYS A 134 6.17 -2.90 -3.17
CA LYS A 134 5.40 -3.67 -4.15
C LYS A 134 6.24 -3.97 -5.40
N THR A 135 6.98 -2.97 -5.88
CA THR A 135 7.80 -3.10 -7.08
C THR A 135 9.00 -4.02 -6.85
N TRP A 136 9.59 -3.99 -5.66
CA TRP A 136 10.76 -4.80 -5.33
C TRP A 136 10.43 -6.26 -5.01
N GLN A 137 9.23 -6.53 -4.48
CA GLN A 137 8.81 -7.86 -4.07
C GLN A 137 8.35 -8.73 -5.26
N ALA A 138 9.31 -9.31 -6.00
CA ALA A 138 9.05 -10.20 -7.12
C ALA A 138 8.19 -11.44 -6.75
N GLY A 139 8.21 -11.86 -5.48
CA GLY A 139 7.41 -12.97 -4.97
C GLY A 139 5.90 -12.77 -5.17
N LEU A 140 5.42 -11.52 -5.15
CA LEU A 140 3.99 -11.21 -5.36
C LEU A 140 3.53 -11.62 -6.77
N ASN A 141 4.28 -11.19 -7.79
CA ASN A 141 3.99 -11.50 -9.18
C ASN A 141 4.05 -13.00 -9.47
N ASN A 142 5.04 -13.68 -8.89
CA ASN A 142 5.25 -15.09 -9.14
C ASN A 142 4.18 -15.97 -8.47
N ASP A 143 3.83 -15.70 -7.22
CA ASP A 143 2.75 -16.43 -6.53
C ASP A 143 1.41 -16.20 -7.24
N PHE A 144 1.13 -14.97 -7.67
CA PHE A 144 -0.08 -14.66 -8.43
C PHE A 144 -0.15 -15.38 -9.78
N ALA A 145 0.97 -15.45 -10.50
CA ALA A 145 1.05 -16.21 -11.76
C ALA A 145 0.79 -17.71 -11.54
N MET A 146 1.32 -18.28 -10.47
CA MET A 146 1.09 -19.69 -10.10
C MET A 146 -0.36 -19.94 -9.69
N TYR A 147 -0.97 -19.00 -8.95
CA TYR A 147 -2.39 -19.07 -8.60
C TYR A 147 -3.28 -19.05 -9.85
N ARG A 148 -3.05 -18.12 -10.78
CA ARG A 148 -3.81 -18.04 -12.04
C ARG A 148 -3.70 -19.32 -12.85
N ARG A 149 -2.51 -19.92 -12.93
CA ARG A 149 -2.32 -21.20 -13.60
C ARG A 149 -3.11 -22.31 -12.90
N ALA A 150 -3.03 -22.38 -11.57
CA ALA A 150 -3.70 -23.41 -10.80
C ALA A 150 -5.24 -23.31 -10.88
N ILE A 151 -5.80 -22.10 -10.79
CA ILE A 151 -7.26 -21.89 -10.79
C ILE A 151 -7.88 -22.22 -12.14
N GLN A 152 -7.19 -21.92 -13.26
CA GLN A 152 -7.62 -22.29 -14.61
C GLN A 152 -7.76 -23.80 -14.81
N HIS A 153 -6.96 -24.61 -14.10
CA HIS A 153 -7.05 -26.07 -14.15
C HIS A 153 -8.15 -26.64 -13.23
N VAL A 154 -8.60 -25.88 -12.23
CA VAL A 154 -9.57 -26.34 -11.24
C VAL A 154 -10.99 -25.87 -11.56
N LYS A 155 -11.16 -24.61 -11.93
CA LYS A 155 -12.45 -23.98 -12.30
C LYS A 155 -12.52 -23.77 -13.81
N LYS A 156 -13.48 -24.43 -14.48
CA LYS A 156 -13.72 -24.28 -15.93
C LYS A 156 -14.36 -22.93 -16.29
N ASP A 157 -15.23 -22.41 -15.41
CA ASP A 157 -15.95 -21.15 -15.61
C ASP A 157 -15.28 -19.97 -14.89
N TYR A 158 -13.95 -19.97 -14.81
CA TYR A 158 -13.21 -18.93 -14.10
C TYR A 158 -13.34 -17.57 -14.80
N ASN A 159 -14.02 -16.62 -14.15
CA ASN A 159 -14.09 -15.24 -14.64
C ASN A 159 -12.74 -14.54 -14.45
N MET A 160 -11.99 -14.38 -15.54
CA MET A 160 -10.65 -13.83 -15.53
C MET A 160 -10.60 -12.30 -15.37
N SER A 161 -11.76 -11.61 -15.40
CA SER A 161 -11.83 -10.14 -15.44
C SER A 161 -11.32 -9.46 -14.17
N GLU A 162 -11.76 -9.89 -12.99
CA GLU A 162 -11.36 -9.26 -11.72
C GLU A 162 -9.86 -9.49 -11.43
N ASP A 163 -9.37 -10.66 -11.81
CA ASP A 163 -7.96 -11.02 -11.68
C ASP A 163 -7.06 -10.27 -12.65
N GLU A 164 -7.57 -9.80 -13.79
CA GLU A 164 -6.76 -9.04 -14.73
C GLU A 164 -6.45 -7.63 -14.21
N THR A 165 -7.39 -7.00 -13.49
CA THR A 165 -7.14 -5.72 -12.80
C THR A 165 -6.07 -5.88 -11.72
N LEU A 166 -6.16 -6.93 -10.91
CA LEU A 166 -5.14 -7.24 -9.90
C LEU A 166 -3.79 -7.57 -10.55
N ARG A 167 -3.79 -8.32 -11.65
CA ARG A 167 -2.57 -8.60 -12.42
C ARG A 167 -1.90 -7.31 -12.90
N HIS A 168 -2.69 -6.41 -13.49
CA HIS A 168 -2.20 -5.13 -13.97
C HIS A 168 -1.66 -4.29 -12.80
N PHE A 169 -2.30 -4.36 -11.64
CA PHE A 169 -1.81 -3.71 -10.44
C PHE A 169 -0.45 -4.25 -9.96
N LEU A 170 -0.25 -5.57 -9.99
CA LEU A 170 0.99 -6.18 -9.48
C LEU A 170 2.16 -5.99 -10.46
N VAL A 171 1.93 -6.18 -11.76
CA VAL A 171 2.96 -6.17 -12.81
C VAL A 171 3.53 -4.78 -13.06
N ASN A 172 2.71 -3.73 -12.97
CA ASN A 172 3.20 -2.39 -13.29
C ASN A 172 4.01 -1.80 -12.13
N PRO A 173 5.26 -1.38 -12.38
CA PRO A 173 6.06 -0.69 -11.38
C PRO A 173 5.53 0.72 -11.16
N HIS A 174 5.70 1.23 -9.94
CA HIS A 174 5.38 2.61 -9.58
C HIS A 174 3.93 3.05 -9.83
N ASN A 175 3.00 2.09 -9.85
CA ASN A 175 1.63 2.36 -10.25
C ASN A 175 0.76 2.92 -9.11
N ILE A 176 1.15 2.75 -7.84
CA ILE A 176 0.43 3.36 -6.71
C ILE A 176 0.61 4.87 -6.80
N ASN A 177 1.85 5.35 -6.93
CA ASN A 177 2.15 6.77 -7.08
C ASN A 177 1.57 7.34 -8.39
N LYS A 178 1.75 6.62 -9.51
CA LYS A 178 1.20 7.06 -10.81
C LYS A 178 -0.33 7.18 -10.77
N ALA A 179 -1.03 6.22 -10.18
CA ALA A 179 -2.49 6.26 -10.04
C ALA A 179 -2.93 7.43 -9.16
N LEU A 180 -2.25 7.68 -8.03
CA LEU A 180 -2.54 8.82 -7.17
C LEU A 180 -2.36 10.15 -7.92
N LYS A 181 -1.25 10.30 -8.65
CA LYS A 181 -1.00 11.49 -9.48
C LYS A 181 -2.07 11.69 -10.55
N THR A 182 -2.48 10.62 -11.22
CA THR A 182 -3.57 10.67 -12.21
C THR A 182 -4.87 11.16 -11.55
N SER A 183 -5.27 10.59 -10.40
CA SER A 183 -6.48 11.05 -9.71
C SER A 183 -6.39 12.49 -9.19
N PHE A 184 -5.21 12.97 -8.77
CA PHE A 184 -5.06 14.41 -8.48
C PHE A 184 -5.31 15.28 -9.71
N THR A 185 -4.79 14.86 -10.87
CA THR A 185 -4.94 15.60 -12.13
C THR A 185 -6.40 15.62 -12.60
N GLU A 186 -7.15 14.54 -12.36
CA GLU A 186 -8.54 14.39 -12.80
C GLU A 186 -9.53 15.07 -11.85
N ASP A 187 -9.30 14.99 -10.52
CA ASP A 187 -10.32 15.32 -9.52
C ASP A 187 -9.99 16.53 -8.64
N ALA A 188 -8.75 17.05 -8.65
CA ALA A 188 -8.28 18.09 -7.74
C ALA A 188 -7.55 19.24 -8.47
N ASP A 189 -8.30 20.05 -9.23
CA ASP A 189 -7.74 21.21 -9.93
C ASP A 189 -7.00 22.17 -8.98
N GLY A 190 -5.73 22.47 -9.28
CA GLY A 190 -4.88 23.31 -8.43
C GLY A 190 -4.18 22.59 -7.26
N PHE A 191 -4.17 21.25 -7.24
CA PHE A 191 -3.45 20.44 -6.24
C PHE A 191 -1.96 20.81 -6.12
N GLU A 192 -1.36 21.34 -7.20
CA GLU A 192 0.04 21.76 -7.23
C GLU A 192 0.35 22.84 -6.20
N LYS A 193 -0.60 23.73 -5.90
CA LYS A 193 -0.44 24.75 -4.85
C LYS A 193 -0.32 24.10 -3.47
N VAL A 194 -1.17 23.11 -3.19
CA VAL A 194 -1.15 22.36 -1.94
C VAL A 194 0.16 21.60 -1.82
N LEU A 195 0.58 20.87 -2.87
CA LEU A 195 1.85 20.13 -2.85
C LEU A 195 3.06 21.05 -2.73
N SER A 196 3.06 22.21 -3.38
CA SER A 196 4.15 23.19 -3.27
C SER A 196 4.25 23.75 -1.85
N TYR A 197 3.10 23.98 -1.20
CA TYR A 197 3.07 24.37 0.20
C TYR A 197 3.64 23.27 1.11
N LEU A 198 3.24 22.01 0.92
CA LEU A 198 3.79 20.88 1.67
C LEU A 198 5.31 20.74 1.49
N ALA A 199 5.81 20.87 0.25
CA ALA A 199 7.24 20.82 -0.03
C ALA A 199 8.00 21.94 0.70
N SER A 200 7.44 23.15 0.72
CA SER A 200 8.01 24.29 1.45
C SER A 200 8.02 24.03 2.96
N GLU A 201 6.96 23.44 3.50
CA GLU A 201 6.88 23.03 4.91
C GLU A 201 7.93 21.98 5.27
N CYS A 202 8.12 20.96 4.43
CA CYS A 202 9.17 19.96 4.63
C CYS A 202 10.57 20.61 4.64
N ASN A 203 10.86 21.51 3.69
CA ASN A 203 12.14 22.21 3.64
C ASN A 203 12.37 23.08 4.89
N ASN A 204 11.33 23.80 5.33
CA ASN A 204 11.39 24.62 6.55
C ASN A 204 11.63 23.79 7.81
N ARG A 205 11.07 22.58 7.91
CA ARG A 205 11.31 21.67 9.03
C ARG A 205 12.74 21.15 9.01
N HIS A 206 13.22 20.70 7.86
CA HIS A 206 14.58 20.22 7.67
C HIS A 206 15.63 21.29 8.03
N GLU A 207 15.45 22.53 7.55
CA GLU A 207 16.38 23.63 7.89
C GLU A 207 16.39 23.97 9.40
N LYS A 208 15.26 23.82 10.10
CA LYS A 208 15.19 24.03 11.55
C LYS A 208 15.90 22.91 12.31
N GLU A 209 15.75 21.66 11.86
CA GLU A 209 16.43 20.50 12.43
C GLU A 209 17.95 20.64 12.28
N GLU A 210 18.45 20.98 11.09
CA GLU A 210 19.90 21.22 10.88
C GLU A 210 20.46 22.34 11.76
N LYS A 211 19.70 23.42 11.97
CA LYS A 211 20.11 24.55 12.83
C LYS A 211 20.16 24.13 14.30
N ASN A 212 19.20 23.32 14.74
CA ASN A 212 19.15 22.81 16.10
C ASN A 212 20.31 21.84 16.38
N GLU A 213 20.63 20.96 15.44
CA GLU A 213 21.79 20.05 15.54
C GLU A 213 23.11 20.82 15.62
N LYS A 214 23.28 21.86 14.81
CA LYS A 214 24.45 22.75 14.88
C LYS A 214 24.54 23.51 16.20
N CYS A 215 23.43 23.99 16.75
CA CYS A 215 23.44 24.66 18.06
C CYS A 215 23.81 23.70 19.21
N GLN A 216 23.33 22.46 19.16
CA GLN A 216 23.68 21.43 20.15
C GLN A 216 25.17 21.07 20.12
N GLN A 217 25.77 21.01 18.92
CA GLN A 217 27.21 20.75 18.77
C GLN A 217 28.07 21.91 19.29
N VAL A 218 27.64 23.16 19.10
CA VAL A 218 28.34 24.34 19.64
C VAL A 218 28.28 24.37 21.17
N GLN A 219 27.13 24.05 21.76
CA GLN A 219 26.96 23.99 23.22
C GLN A 219 27.83 22.89 23.86
N GLN A 220 27.96 21.73 23.21
CA GLN A 220 28.84 20.65 23.69
C GLN A 220 30.33 21.02 23.59
N HIS A 221 30.72 21.82 22.61
CA HIS A 221 32.11 22.28 22.45
C HIS A 221 32.49 23.40 23.45
N GLU A 222 31.53 24.20 23.90
CA GLU A 222 31.76 25.23 24.92
C GLU A 222 31.88 24.63 26.34
N GLU A 223 31.12 23.57 26.65
CA GLU A 223 31.22 22.88 27.96
C GLU A 223 32.53 22.10 28.15
N GLU A 224 33.19 21.62 27.09
CA GLU A 224 34.50 20.93 27.17
C GLU A 224 35.70 21.89 27.34
N HIS A 225 35.51 23.21 27.19
CA HIS A 225 36.56 24.21 27.39
C HIS A 225 36.49 24.96 28.73
N GLU A 226 35.52 24.64 29.59
CA GLU A 226 35.39 25.19 30.95
C GLU A 226 35.89 24.26 32.08
N ILE A 227 36.76 23.28 31.80
CA ILE A 227 37.46 22.55 32.86
C ILE A 227 38.63 23.43 33.37
N PRO A 228 38.61 23.91 34.63
CA PRO A 228 39.73 24.66 35.19
C PRO A 228 40.96 23.73 35.29
N GLN A 229 42.09 24.20 34.78
CA GLN A 229 43.38 23.59 35.09
C GLN A 229 43.71 23.86 36.57
N ASP A 230 43.60 22.84 37.40
CA ASP A 230 44.19 22.80 38.75
C ASP A 230 45.73 22.74 38.68
#